data_AF-A0A0S8E8U6-F1
#
_entry.id   AF-A0A0S8E8U6-F1
#
_cell.length_a   1.000
_cell.length_b   1.000
_cell.length_c   1.000
_cell.angle_alpha   90.00
_cell.angle_beta   90.00
_cell.angle_gamma   90.00
#
_symmetry.space_group_name_H-M   'P 1'
#
loop_
_entity.id
_entity.type
_entity.pdbx_description
1 polymer ?
#
loop_
_entity_poly.entity_id
_entity_poly.type
_entity_poly.pdbx_seq_one_letter_code
_entity_poly.pdbx_strand_id
1 'polypeptide(L)'
;GIRRWMDDNEAGRQFWEHPNVHVMRYESLIEDFDSSMHSLLAFLGVDFEPAMREYHKTPRRYYSDEIAKPPAAHEAYHRQHRNWQINQPLFDGRGRWKRMTGEEKKTVKDLAGHMLVEYGYVRDNNW
;
A
#
# COMPACT_ATOMS: atom_id res chain seq x y z
N GLY A 1 8.73 -0.93 -13.20
CA GLY A 1 9.12 0.41 -12.71
C GLY A 1 7.98 1.39 -12.93
N ILE A 2 8.21 2.70 -12.76
CA ILE A 2 7.16 3.75 -12.71
C ILE A 2 6.06 3.68 -13.77
N ARG A 3 6.36 3.34 -15.04
CA ARG A 3 5.35 3.21 -16.10
C ARG A 3 4.25 2.21 -15.75
N ARG A 4 4.65 1.01 -15.28
CA ARG A 4 3.69 0.00 -14.82
C ARG A 4 2.81 0.52 -13.69
N TRP A 5 3.37 1.31 -12.76
CA TRP A 5 2.57 1.91 -11.70
C TRP A 5 1.52 2.88 -12.27
N MET A 6 1.89 3.69 -13.27
CA MET A 6 0.95 4.60 -13.95
C MET A 6 -0.14 3.80 -14.66
N ASP A 7 0.25 2.81 -15.47
CA ASP A 7 -0.66 1.99 -16.27
C ASP A 7 -1.66 1.23 -15.38
N ASP A 8 -1.17 0.61 -14.29
CA ASP A 8 -2.01 -0.15 -13.35
C ASP A 8 -3.02 0.78 -12.62
N ASN A 9 -2.60 2.00 -12.24
CA ASN A 9 -3.51 2.96 -11.60
C ASN A 9 -4.53 3.54 -12.57
N GLU A 10 -4.12 3.89 -13.79
CA GLU A 10 -5.02 4.40 -14.83
C GLU A 10 -6.10 3.37 -15.18
N ALA A 11 -5.69 2.10 -15.32
CA ALA A 11 -6.61 1.00 -15.56
C ALA A 11 -7.62 0.83 -14.41
N GLY A 12 -7.21 1.04 -13.16
CA GLY A 12 -8.09 0.98 -12.00
C GLY A 12 -9.00 2.21 -11.85
N ARG A 13 -8.51 3.40 -12.22
CA ARG A 13 -9.17 4.70 -12.02
C ARG A 13 -10.58 4.75 -12.57
N GLN A 14 -10.80 4.15 -13.75
CA GLN A 14 -12.11 4.10 -14.39
C GLN A 14 -13.21 3.43 -13.54
N PHE A 15 -12.83 2.63 -12.53
CA PHE A 15 -13.77 1.91 -11.67
C PHE A 15 -13.90 2.51 -10.27
N TRP A 16 -13.22 3.61 -9.96
CA TRP A 16 -13.18 4.15 -8.59
C TRP A 16 -14.54 4.57 -8.03
N GLU A 17 -15.46 4.97 -8.91
CA GLU A 17 -16.84 5.34 -8.54
C GLU A 17 -17.84 4.17 -8.70
N HIS A 18 -17.36 2.99 -9.11
CA HIS A 18 -18.23 1.85 -9.33
C HIS A 18 -18.79 1.34 -7.98
N PRO A 19 -20.11 1.04 -7.86
CA PRO A 19 -20.73 0.66 -6.58
C PRO A 19 -20.16 -0.61 -5.94
N ASN A 20 -19.49 -1.45 -6.72
CA ASN A 20 -18.81 -2.66 -6.23
C ASN A 20 -17.29 -2.47 -6.03
N VAL A 21 -16.81 -1.23 -5.96
CA VAL A 21 -15.41 -0.90 -5.70
C VAL A 21 -15.31 0.05 -4.52
N HIS A 22 -14.42 -0.28 -3.57
CA HIS A 22 -14.08 0.57 -2.44
C HIS A 22 -12.62 0.99 -2.55
N VAL A 23 -12.39 2.29 -2.78
CA VAL A 23 -11.03 2.85 -2.88
C VAL A 23 -10.53 3.17 -1.47
N MET A 24 -9.52 2.42 -1.03
CA MET A 24 -8.85 2.65 0.25
C MET A 24 -7.43 3.16 0.02
N ARG A 25 -7.09 4.26 0.68
CA ARG A 25 -5.72 4.79 0.70
C ARG A 25 -4.91 4.10 1.79
N TYR A 26 -3.71 3.67 1.45
CA TYR A 26 -2.76 3.14 2.43
C TYR A 26 -2.49 4.16 3.56
N GLU A 27 -2.39 5.44 3.22
CA GLU A 27 -2.13 6.49 4.19
C GLU A 27 -3.24 6.60 5.24
N SER A 28 -4.50 6.51 4.82
CA SER A 28 -5.66 6.54 5.72
C SER A 28 -5.66 5.33 6.66
N LEU A 29 -5.35 4.13 6.14
CA LEU A 29 -5.25 2.92 6.95
C LEU A 29 -4.18 3.03 8.05
N ILE A 30 -3.07 3.70 7.76
CA ILE A 30 -1.99 3.93 8.73
C ILE A 30 -2.37 5.02 9.74
N GLU A 31 -3.00 6.10 9.27
CA GLU A 31 -3.37 7.24 10.11
C GLU A 31 -4.48 6.90 11.10
N ASP A 32 -5.52 6.20 10.62
CA ASP A 32 -6.66 5.75 11.41
C ASP A 32 -7.12 4.38 10.92
N PHE A 33 -6.55 3.34 11.54
CA PHE A 33 -6.86 1.96 11.23
C PHE A 33 -8.34 1.61 11.47
N ASP A 34 -8.90 2.02 12.61
CA ASP A 34 -10.25 1.62 12.99
C ASP A 34 -11.27 2.25 12.05
N SER A 35 -11.17 3.56 11.81
CA SER A 35 -12.07 4.25 10.87
C SER A 35 -11.98 3.68 9.46
N SER A 36 -10.76 3.44 8.96
CA SER A 36 -10.53 2.88 7.63
C SER A 36 -11.09 1.46 7.49
N MET A 37 -10.86 0.60 8.49
CA MET A 37 -11.37 -0.76 8.48
C MET A 37 -12.89 -0.80 8.65
N HIS A 38 -13.48 0.04 9.51
CA HIS A 38 -14.94 0.12 9.63
C HIS A 38 -15.60 0.53 8.31
N SER A 39 -15.01 1.51 7.61
CA SER A 39 -15.51 1.94 6.29
C SER A 39 -15.46 0.81 5.26
N LEU A 40 -14.32 0.08 5.20
CA LEU A 40 -14.16 -1.07 4.31
C LEU A 40 -15.13 -2.21 4.64
N LEU A 41 -15.26 -2.56 5.92
CA LEU A 41 -16.09 -3.67 6.36
C LEU A 41 -17.59 -3.37 6.21
N ALA A 42 -18.01 -2.12 6.45
CA ALA A 42 -19.36 -1.67 6.16
C ALA A 42 -19.69 -1.80 4.66
N PHE A 43 -18.74 -1.44 3.79
CA PHE A 43 -18.88 -1.66 2.35
C PHE A 43 -19.02 -3.15 1.99
N LEU A 44 -18.30 -4.04 2.68
CA LEU A 44 -18.38 -5.49 2.48
C LEU A 44 -19.59 -6.15 3.17
N GLY A 45 -20.32 -5.43 4.02
CA GLY A 45 -21.41 -5.97 4.84
C GLY A 45 -20.92 -6.93 5.94
N VAL A 46 -19.73 -6.68 6.49
CA VAL A 46 -19.10 -7.51 7.53
C VAL A 46 -18.89 -6.67 8.80
N ASP A 47 -19.00 -7.30 9.97
CA ASP A 47 -18.72 -6.63 11.24
C ASP A 47 -17.22 -6.54 11.54
N PHE A 48 -16.82 -5.48 12.25
CA PHE A 48 -15.46 -5.36 12.75
C PHE A 48 -15.22 -6.27 13.95
N GLU A 49 -14.15 -7.06 13.89
CA GLU A 49 -13.67 -7.85 15.01
C GLU A 49 -12.36 -7.26 15.55
N PRO A 50 -12.21 -7.06 16.87
CA PRO A 50 -10.97 -6.54 17.46
C PRO A 50 -9.71 -7.34 17.08
N ALA A 51 -9.87 -8.65 16.84
CA ALA A 51 -8.78 -9.53 16.40
C ALA A 51 -8.19 -9.13 15.03
N MET A 52 -8.91 -8.39 14.19
CA MET A 52 -8.41 -7.92 12.89
C MET A 52 -7.19 -6.99 13.04
N ARG A 53 -7.12 -6.20 14.12
CA ARG A 53 -5.95 -5.38 14.45
C ARG A 53 -4.73 -6.22 14.83
N GLU A 54 -4.98 -7.41 15.34
CA GLU A 54 -3.97 -8.35 15.83
C GLU A 54 -3.64 -9.45 14.81
N TYR A 55 -3.92 -9.20 13.53
CA TYR A 55 -3.73 -10.20 12.46
C TYR A 55 -2.34 -10.86 12.47
N HIS A 56 -1.31 -10.10 12.83
CA HIS A 56 0.08 -10.52 12.88
C HIS A 56 0.40 -11.46 14.05
N LYS A 57 -0.48 -11.58 15.06
CA LYS A 57 -0.31 -12.53 16.18
C LYS A 57 -0.64 -13.97 15.78
N THR A 58 -1.33 -14.17 14.65
CA THR A 58 -1.62 -15.51 14.13
C THR A 58 -0.80 -15.77 12.87
N PRO A 59 0.16 -16.72 12.90
CA PRO A 59 1.01 -17.03 11.76
C PRO A 59 0.24 -17.38 10.48
N ARG A 60 0.54 -16.69 9.37
CA ARG A 60 0.03 -16.97 8.01
C ARG A 60 1.17 -17.45 7.12
N ARG A 61 0.94 -18.53 6.37
CA ARG A 61 1.93 -19.22 5.51
C ARG A 61 1.47 -19.26 4.06
N TYR A 62 1.08 -18.11 3.51
CA TYR A 62 0.52 -18.05 2.14
C TYR A 62 1.55 -18.33 1.05
N TYR A 63 2.83 -18.03 1.29
CA TYR A 63 3.89 -18.12 0.27
C TYR A 63 5.05 -19.05 0.65
N SER A 64 5.17 -19.42 1.93
CA SER A 64 6.20 -20.33 2.46
C SER A 64 5.81 -20.82 3.85
N ASP A 65 6.31 -22.00 4.23
CA ASP A 65 6.18 -22.53 5.59
C ASP A 65 7.05 -21.77 6.61
N GLU A 66 8.11 -21.13 6.13
CA GLU A 66 9.06 -20.39 6.95
C GLU A 66 8.68 -18.90 7.02
N ILE A 67 8.59 -18.39 8.26
CA ILE A 67 8.34 -16.97 8.53
C ILE A 67 9.67 -16.32 8.93
N ALA A 68 10.54 -16.13 7.94
CA ALA A 68 11.86 -15.54 8.12
C ALA A 68 12.05 -14.31 7.23
N LYS A 69 12.65 -13.26 7.80
CA LYS A 69 13.05 -12.08 7.04
C LYS A 69 14.12 -12.49 6.02
N PRO A 70 14.02 -12.07 4.75
CA PRO A 70 15.01 -12.42 3.76
C PRO A 70 16.37 -11.77 4.07
N PRO A 71 17.49 -12.41 3.66
CA PRO A 71 18.83 -11.91 3.94
C PRO A 71 19.17 -10.64 3.15
N ALA A 72 18.49 -10.40 2.02
CA ALA A 72 18.71 -9.24 1.17
C ALA A 72 17.41 -8.79 0.47
N ALA A 73 17.37 -7.52 0.07
CA ALA A 73 16.35 -6.98 -0.81
C ALA A 73 16.65 -7.35 -2.27
N HIS A 74 16.34 -8.60 -2.64
CA HIS A 74 16.58 -9.15 -3.98
C HIS A 74 15.32 -9.83 -4.52
N GLU A 75 15.15 -9.84 -5.84
CA GLU A 75 13.95 -10.38 -6.49
C GLU A 75 13.69 -11.85 -6.21
N ALA A 76 14.76 -12.63 -6.08
CA ALA A 76 14.73 -14.04 -5.69
C ALA A 76 14.00 -14.26 -4.35
N TYR A 77 14.00 -13.26 -3.47
CA TYR A 77 13.38 -13.32 -2.15
C TYR A 77 11.99 -12.66 -2.07
N HIS A 78 11.38 -12.25 -3.19
CA HIS A 78 10.07 -11.57 -3.17
C HIS A 78 8.96 -12.39 -2.50
N ARG A 79 8.97 -13.73 -2.65
CA ARG A 79 7.99 -14.61 -1.97
C ARG A 79 8.25 -14.69 -0.47
N GLN A 80 9.50 -14.91 -0.06
CA GLN A 80 9.91 -14.94 1.34
C GLN A 80 9.61 -13.61 2.05
N HIS A 81 9.94 -12.48 1.40
CA HIS A 81 9.67 -11.15 1.94
C HIS A 81 8.18 -10.94 2.18
N ARG A 82 7.32 -11.29 1.21
CA ARG A 82 5.86 -11.21 1.37
C ARG A 82 5.34 -12.10 2.49
N ASN A 83 5.85 -13.33 2.61
CA ASN A 83 5.47 -14.23 3.70
C ASN A 83 5.84 -13.64 5.06
N TRP A 84 7.03 -13.04 5.18
CA TRP A 84 7.45 -12.38 6.41
C TRP A 84 6.60 -11.14 6.72
N GLN A 85 6.32 -10.30 5.71
CA GLN A 85 5.57 -9.04 5.86
C GLN A 85 4.14 -9.21 6.36
N ILE A 86 3.38 -10.20 5.85
CA ILE A 86 2.00 -10.44 6.30
C ILE A 86 1.90 -10.89 7.77
N ASN A 87 3.02 -11.27 8.37
CA ASN A 87 3.14 -11.66 9.77
C ASN A 87 3.73 -10.54 10.65
N GLN A 88 3.95 -9.33 10.11
CA GLN A 88 4.40 -8.18 10.89
C GLN A 88 3.22 -7.28 11.23
N PRO A 89 3.28 -6.53 12.36
CA PRO A 89 2.37 -5.42 12.60
C PRO A 89 2.35 -4.45 11.41
N LEU A 90 1.26 -3.71 11.28
CA LEU A 90 1.13 -2.70 10.25
C LEU A 90 2.24 -1.65 10.44
N PHE A 91 3.12 -1.54 9.45
CA PHE A 91 4.25 -0.62 9.50
C PHE A 91 3.88 0.72 8.86
N ASP A 92 4.33 1.83 9.44
CA ASP A 92 4.25 3.13 8.78
C ASP A 92 5.41 3.28 7.78
N GLY A 93 5.09 3.13 6.51
CA GLY A 93 6.02 3.33 5.41
C GLY A 93 5.96 4.71 4.79
N ARG A 94 5.08 5.59 5.26
CA ARG A 94 4.86 6.91 4.66
C ARG A 94 6.14 7.74 4.76
N GLY A 95 6.37 8.56 3.74
CA GLY A 95 7.54 9.44 3.68
C GLY A 95 8.89 8.76 3.43
N ARG A 96 8.98 7.43 3.26
CA ARG A 96 10.24 6.77 2.87
C ARG A 96 10.83 7.33 1.57
N TRP A 97 9.97 7.72 0.64
CA TRP A 97 10.35 8.37 -0.62
C TRP A 97 11.10 9.69 -0.43
N LYS A 98 11.02 10.33 0.75
CA LYS A 98 11.77 11.57 1.03
C LYS A 98 13.28 11.37 0.98
N ARG A 99 13.76 10.13 1.09
CA ARG A 99 15.17 9.75 0.97
C ARG A 99 15.67 9.64 -0.48
N MET A 100 14.77 9.76 -1.46
CA MET A 100 15.12 9.75 -2.88
C MET A 100 16.04 10.92 -3.23
N THR A 101 16.96 10.67 -4.16
CA THR A 101 17.84 11.70 -4.71
C THR A 101 17.05 12.72 -5.54
N GLY A 102 17.65 13.88 -5.80
CA GLY A 102 17.02 14.90 -6.65
C GLY A 102 16.68 14.40 -8.06
N GLU A 103 17.54 13.54 -8.64
CA GLU A 103 17.34 12.94 -9.95
C GLU A 103 16.18 11.94 -9.96
N GLU A 104 16.10 11.10 -8.92
CA GLU A 104 14.98 10.16 -8.75
C GLU A 104 13.66 10.92 -8.58
N LYS A 105 13.64 11.97 -7.74
CA LYS A 105 12.46 12.82 -7.57
C LYS A 105 12.06 13.50 -8.87
N LYS A 106 13.03 14.04 -9.63
CA LYS A 106 12.78 14.67 -10.93
C LYS A 106 12.10 13.68 -11.89
N THR A 107 12.62 12.46 -11.98
CA THR A 107 12.04 11.40 -12.82
C THR A 107 10.59 11.09 -12.45
N VAL A 108 10.27 11.00 -11.15
CA VAL A 108 8.89 10.79 -10.69
C VAL A 108 7.99 11.99 -11.03
N LYS A 109 8.47 13.22 -10.80
CA LYS A 109 7.70 14.44 -11.12
C LYS A 109 7.38 14.53 -12.61
N ASP A 110 8.36 14.28 -13.45
CA ASP A 110 8.23 14.36 -14.92
C ASP A 110 7.23 13.33 -15.46
N LEU A 111 7.22 12.11 -14.90
CA LEU A 111 6.41 11.00 -15.41
C LEU A 111 5.03 10.90 -14.74
N ALA A 112 4.99 10.95 -13.41
CA ALA A 112 3.82 10.62 -12.60
C ALA A 112 3.35 11.77 -11.69
N GLY A 113 4.02 12.93 -11.70
CA GLY A 113 3.71 14.04 -10.78
C GLY A 113 2.25 14.49 -10.85
N HIS A 114 1.68 14.55 -12.06
CA HIS A 114 0.27 14.90 -12.26
C HIS A 114 -0.68 13.91 -11.56
N MET A 115 -0.43 12.60 -11.66
CA MET A 115 -1.23 11.57 -10.98
C MET A 115 -1.10 11.68 -9.47
N LEU A 116 0.09 12.01 -8.95
CA LEU A 116 0.29 12.19 -7.50
C LEU A 116 -0.53 13.37 -6.95
N VAL A 117 -0.65 14.46 -7.72
CA VAL A 117 -1.51 15.59 -7.37
C VAL A 117 -2.97 15.21 -7.44
N GLU A 118 -3.39 14.60 -8.55
CA GLU A 118 -4.78 14.18 -8.79
C GLU A 118 -5.28 13.21 -7.71
N TYR A 119 -4.45 12.25 -7.31
CA TYR A 119 -4.78 11.26 -6.28
C TYR A 119 -4.60 11.80 -4.85
N GLY A 120 -4.23 13.08 -4.71
CA GLY A 120 -4.09 13.75 -3.43
C GLY A 120 -2.95 13.21 -2.57
N TYR A 121 -1.90 12.65 -3.17
CA TYR A 121 -0.66 12.29 -2.46
C TYR A 121 0.19 13.52 -2.14
N VAL A 122 0.15 14.53 -3.02
CA VAL A 122 0.86 15.81 -2.88
C VAL A 122 -0.03 16.95 -3.37
N ARG A 123 0.27 18.20 -2.97
CA ARG A 123 -0.50 19.37 -3.40
C ARG A 123 -0.13 19.87 -4.79
N ASP A 124 1.16 19.86 -5.09
CA ASP A 124 1.77 20.32 -6.33
C ASP A 124 3.09 19.56 -6.55
N ASN A 125 3.92 19.99 -7.51
CA ASN A 125 5.23 19.38 -7.78
C ASN A 125 6.38 19.94 -6.92
N ASN A 126 6.13 20.71 -5.86
CA ASN A 126 7.15 21.36 -5.03
C ASN A 126 7.63 20.52 -3.81
N TRP A 127 7.37 19.20 -3.82
CA TRP A 127 7.80 18.24 -2.78
C TRP A 127 9.23 17.67 -2.94
#